data_AF-A0A1T3EW37-F1
#
_entry.id   AF-A0A1T3EW37-F1
#
_cell.length_a   1.000
_cell.length_b   1.000
_cell.length_c   1.000
_cell.angle_alpha   90.00
_cell.angle_beta   90.00
_cell.angle_gamma   90.00
#
_symmetry.space_group_name_H-M   'P 1'
#
loop_
_entity.id
_entity.type
_entity.pdbx_description
1 polymer ?
#
loop_
_entity_poly.entity_id
_entity_poly.type
_entity_poly.pdbx_seq_one_letter_code
_entity_poly.pdbx_strand_id
1 'polypeptide(L)'
;MNIKSIFLILSLFLLQNCKKREIKTTGTTVTTETSNIPNAADKNLNVSFLLDLSDRVDPVKYPNASMPYYQRDLQYIKIVEKAFVDHIKQKKILQLNDQMQVFFDPEPQNPEMNKLSQQLKVKFDKNSSKEKIGNVDKIFTEVPPLLYKSAIQGKKYEGADIWRFFKNKVKDYCIKDKHRNILVIITDGYLYHKDSKFTEGNKSSYITPEFIRSKKLTSSGYKELISKNKMGFIPATEGLQNLEVLVLGINPSKNSPYEEDVINQYWSDWLTAMGVKKFHIKNADLPSNLDPVIKKIIQNKN
;
A
#
# COMPACT_ATOMS: atom_id res chain seq x y z
N MET A 1 14.89 44.74 -82.35
CA MET A 1 16.14 44.00 -82.59
C MET A 1 16.36 43.08 -81.40
N ASN A 2 16.34 41.76 -81.63
CA ASN A 2 16.64 40.61 -80.75
C ASN A 2 15.75 40.41 -79.50
N ILE A 3 14.78 39.46 -79.46
CA ILE A 3 14.86 37.96 -79.42
C ILE A 3 15.57 37.54 -78.11
N LYS A 4 14.96 36.91 -77.09
CA LYS A 4 14.17 35.64 -76.97
C LYS A 4 13.24 35.74 -75.72
N SER A 5 11.95 35.37 -75.76
CA SER A 5 11.41 33.99 -75.57
C SER A 5 11.93 33.32 -74.30
N ILE A 6 11.17 32.78 -73.33
CA ILE A 6 9.86 32.08 -73.35
C ILE A 6 9.49 31.72 -71.88
N PHE A 7 8.19 31.83 -71.51
CA PHE A 7 7.38 30.99 -70.57
C PHE A 7 7.85 30.76 -69.11
N LEU A 8 7.05 30.62 -68.05
CA LEU A 8 5.64 30.26 -67.76
C LEU A 8 5.42 30.71 -66.28
N ILE A 9 4.51 31.61 -65.90
CA ILE A 9 3.10 31.34 -65.49
C ILE A 9 3.05 30.17 -64.46
N LEU A 10 2.74 30.31 -63.17
CA LEU A 10 1.47 30.75 -62.57
C LEU A 10 1.62 30.73 -61.03
N SER A 11 1.42 31.85 -60.34
CA SER A 11 0.82 31.81 -58.99
C SER A 11 -0.06 33.04 -58.81
N LEU A 12 -1.35 32.79 -59.03
CA LEU A 12 -2.44 33.73 -58.89
C LEU A 12 -2.53 34.26 -57.44
N PHE A 13 -2.67 35.60 -57.34
CA PHE A 13 -3.75 36.34 -56.64
C PHE A 13 -4.08 35.91 -55.18
N LEU A 14 -4.14 36.77 -54.14
CA LEU A 14 -4.40 38.20 -53.97
C LEU A 14 -3.78 38.64 -52.63
N LEU A 15 -3.00 39.72 -52.56
CA LEU A 15 -3.44 41.08 -52.19
C LEU A 15 -4.33 41.20 -50.94
N GLN A 16 -3.76 41.87 -49.92
CA GLN A 16 -4.29 42.95 -49.06
C GLN A 16 -3.87 42.74 -47.60
N ASN A 17 -2.75 43.31 -47.17
CA ASN A 17 -2.56 44.68 -46.69
C ASN A 17 -3.36 45.05 -45.41
N CYS A 18 -2.57 45.25 -44.35
CA CYS A 18 -2.82 45.86 -43.05
C CYS A 18 -4.02 46.82 -42.89
N LYS A 19 -4.76 46.65 -41.77
CA LYS A 19 -4.77 47.67 -40.70
C LYS A 19 -5.22 47.12 -39.34
N LYS A 20 -4.53 47.60 -38.30
CA LYS A 20 -4.64 47.29 -36.87
C LYS A 20 -5.94 47.84 -36.26
N ARG A 21 -6.63 47.05 -35.44
CA ARG A 21 -7.56 47.52 -34.38
C ARG A 21 -7.66 46.48 -33.26
N GLU A 22 -7.66 46.97 -32.02
CA GLU A 22 -7.78 46.21 -30.77
C GLU A 22 -9.04 45.34 -30.74
N ILE A 23 -8.91 44.10 -30.25
CA ILE A 23 -10.03 43.19 -30.04
C ILE A 23 -10.18 42.89 -28.55
N LYS A 24 -11.34 43.31 -28.04
CA LYS A 24 -11.91 42.96 -26.74
C LYS A 24 -12.13 41.45 -26.64
N THR A 25 -11.86 40.95 -25.45
CA THR A 25 -12.19 39.62 -24.95
C THR A 25 -13.63 39.24 -25.28
N THR A 26 -13.84 38.10 -25.92
CA THR A 26 -15.11 37.37 -25.87
C THR A 26 -14.81 35.88 -25.91
N GLY A 27 -15.14 35.20 -24.81
CA GLY A 27 -14.84 33.79 -24.60
C GLY A 27 -15.60 32.91 -25.59
N THR A 28 -14.87 32.01 -26.23
CA THR A 28 -15.44 30.82 -26.85
C THR A 28 -15.05 29.64 -25.96
N THR A 29 -16.04 29.13 -25.25
CA THR A 29 -15.99 27.89 -24.46
C THR A 29 -15.58 26.74 -25.36
N VAL A 30 -14.32 26.33 -25.26
CA VAL A 30 -13.91 24.98 -25.62
C VAL A 30 -14.48 24.07 -24.55
N THR A 31 -15.46 23.25 -24.92
CA THR A 31 -15.96 22.15 -24.11
C THR A 31 -14.83 21.14 -23.91
N THR A 32 -14.02 21.38 -22.88
CA THR A 32 -13.20 20.35 -22.27
C THR A 32 -14.17 19.30 -21.73
N GLU A 33 -14.14 18.11 -22.30
CA GLU A 33 -14.74 16.94 -21.66
C GLU A 33 -14.10 16.80 -20.28
N THR A 34 -14.80 17.27 -19.26
CA THR A 34 -14.55 16.93 -17.88
C THR A 34 -14.73 15.43 -17.77
N SER A 35 -13.62 14.70 -17.89
CA SER A 35 -13.54 13.36 -17.31
C SER A 35 -13.95 13.50 -15.84
N ASN A 36 -15.17 13.09 -15.53
CA ASN A 36 -15.62 12.90 -14.16
C ASN A 36 -14.69 11.87 -13.55
N ILE A 37 -13.61 12.30 -12.91
CA ILE A 37 -12.80 11.44 -12.06
C ILE A 37 -13.77 11.03 -10.94
N PRO A 38 -14.20 9.76 -10.88
CA PRO A 38 -15.11 9.34 -9.82
C PRO A 38 -14.45 9.66 -8.50
N ASN A 39 -15.21 10.29 -7.60
CA ASN A 39 -14.75 10.59 -6.26
C ASN A 39 -14.15 9.29 -5.67
N ALA A 40 -13.04 9.36 -4.93
CA ALA A 40 -12.37 8.14 -4.45
C ALA A 40 -13.28 7.26 -3.56
N ALA A 41 -14.36 7.84 -3.02
CA ALA A 41 -15.43 7.16 -2.30
C ALA A 41 -16.34 6.27 -3.18
N ASP A 42 -16.41 6.52 -4.50
CA ASP A 42 -17.25 5.76 -5.44
C ASP A 42 -16.50 4.60 -6.12
N LYS A 43 -15.18 4.51 -5.91
CA LYS A 43 -14.36 3.43 -6.49
C LYS A 43 -14.53 2.14 -5.69
N ASN A 44 -14.61 1.02 -6.40
CA ASN A 44 -14.51 -0.30 -5.78
C ASN A 44 -13.19 -0.47 -5.02
N LEU A 45 -13.24 -1.04 -3.84
CA LEU A 45 -12.06 -1.33 -3.03
C LEU A 45 -11.50 -2.72 -3.36
N ASN A 46 -10.18 -2.78 -3.49
CA ASN A 46 -9.40 -4.00 -3.43
C ASN A 46 -8.45 -3.89 -2.23
N VAL A 47 -8.84 -4.48 -1.10
CA VAL A 47 -8.05 -4.45 0.14
C VAL A 47 -7.28 -5.77 0.28
N SER A 48 -5.98 -5.67 0.44
CA SER A 48 -5.11 -6.82 0.70
C SER A 48 -4.44 -6.63 2.06
N PHE A 49 -4.37 -7.67 2.87
CA PHE A 49 -3.51 -7.70 4.05
C PHE A 49 -2.29 -8.55 3.76
N LEU A 50 -1.13 -8.12 4.26
CA LEU A 50 0.06 -8.95 4.41
C LEU A 50 0.40 -8.98 5.90
N LEU A 51 0.28 -10.16 6.51
CA LEU A 51 0.49 -10.34 7.94
C LEU A 51 1.90 -10.86 8.22
N ASP A 52 2.68 -10.09 8.96
CA ASP A 52 3.95 -10.52 9.53
C ASP A 52 3.71 -11.41 10.75
N LEU A 53 3.72 -12.72 10.51
CA LEU A 53 3.63 -13.75 11.55
C LEU A 53 5.01 -14.14 12.08
N SER A 54 5.99 -13.23 12.03
CA SER A 54 7.30 -13.46 12.66
C SER A 54 7.18 -13.65 14.17
N ASP A 55 8.30 -13.87 14.85
CA ASP A 55 8.32 -14.04 16.30
C ASP A 55 7.75 -12.86 17.09
N ARG A 56 7.53 -11.71 16.44
CA ARG A 56 6.89 -10.51 16.99
C ARG A 56 5.52 -10.76 17.64
N VAL A 57 4.83 -11.83 17.22
CA VAL A 57 3.50 -12.19 17.73
C VAL A 57 3.56 -12.97 19.05
N ASP A 58 4.74 -13.45 19.45
CA ASP A 58 4.94 -14.22 20.67
C ASP A 58 4.88 -13.31 21.92
N PRO A 59 3.85 -13.45 22.77
CA PRO A 59 3.67 -12.61 23.94
C PRO A 59 4.69 -12.88 25.06
N VAL A 60 5.38 -14.04 25.03
CA VAL A 60 6.45 -14.36 25.97
C VAL A 60 7.75 -13.69 25.54
N LYS A 61 8.05 -13.71 24.24
CA LYS A 61 9.24 -13.06 23.69
C LYS A 61 9.12 -11.54 23.69
N TYR A 62 7.94 -11.00 23.36
CA TYR A 62 7.67 -9.57 23.31
C TYR A 62 6.46 -9.20 24.18
N PRO A 63 6.62 -9.22 25.51
CA PRO A 63 5.54 -8.90 26.42
C PRO A 63 5.14 -7.43 26.31
N ASN A 64 3.85 -7.17 26.39
CA ASN A 64 3.30 -5.83 26.46
C ASN A 64 2.20 -5.80 27.53
N ALA A 65 2.42 -5.06 28.61
CA ALA A 65 1.53 -5.04 29.77
C ALA A 65 0.15 -4.45 29.45
N SER A 66 0.06 -3.55 28.47
CA SER A 66 -1.23 -2.94 28.09
C SER A 66 -2.06 -3.88 27.20
N MET A 67 -1.43 -4.45 26.17
CA MET A 67 -2.08 -5.38 25.24
C MET A 67 -1.02 -6.09 24.39
N PRO A 68 -0.96 -7.43 24.37
CA PRO A 68 -0.10 -8.20 23.48
C PRO A 68 -0.23 -7.78 22.02
N TYR A 69 0.88 -7.77 21.29
CA TYR A 69 0.92 -7.28 19.92
C TYR A 69 -0.02 -8.02 18.98
N TYR A 70 -0.07 -9.36 19.06
CA TYR A 70 -1.00 -10.13 18.24
C TYR A 70 -2.48 -9.71 18.47
N GLN A 71 -2.85 -9.31 19.69
CA GLN A 71 -4.21 -8.84 19.96
C GLN A 71 -4.46 -7.47 19.35
N ARG A 72 -3.47 -6.58 19.34
CA ARG A 72 -3.56 -5.28 18.64
C ARG A 72 -3.76 -5.51 17.14
N ASP A 73 -2.98 -6.42 16.57
CA ASP A 73 -3.06 -6.78 15.16
C ASP A 73 -4.47 -7.29 14.79
N LEU A 74 -5.06 -8.16 15.63
CA LEU A 74 -6.45 -8.62 15.47
C LEU A 74 -7.46 -7.45 15.45
N GLN A 75 -7.27 -6.46 16.32
CA GLN A 75 -8.14 -5.29 16.34
C GLN A 75 -7.92 -4.37 15.14
N TYR A 76 -6.68 -4.20 14.67
CA TYR A 76 -6.42 -3.44 13.44
C TYR A 76 -7.08 -4.09 12.22
N ILE A 77 -6.97 -5.41 12.09
CA ILE A 77 -7.68 -6.18 11.06
C ILE A 77 -9.19 -5.91 11.17
N LYS A 78 -9.75 -5.94 12.38
CA LYS A 78 -11.17 -5.70 12.62
C LYS A 78 -11.62 -4.28 12.25
N ILE A 79 -10.78 -3.27 12.52
CA ILE A 79 -11.08 -1.88 12.17
C ILE A 79 -11.10 -1.70 10.65
N VAL A 80 -10.10 -2.26 9.94
CA VAL A 80 -10.07 -2.23 8.47
C VAL A 80 -11.26 -2.96 7.87
N GLU A 81 -11.60 -4.14 8.41
CA GLU A 81 -12.77 -4.92 7.98
C GLU A 81 -14.07 -4.12 8.13
N LYS A 82 -14.30 -3.52 9.30
CA LYS A 82 -15.47 -2.64 9.52
C LYS A 82 -15.50 -1.49 8.53
N ALA A 83 -14.36 -0.82 8.31
CA ALA A 83 -14.27 0.29 7.37
C ALA A 83 -14.61 -0.14 5.92
N PHE A 84 -14.19 -1.35 5.52
CA PHE A 84 -14.49 -1.97 4.23
C PHE A 84 -15.97 -2.36 4.12
N VAL A 85 -16.54 -3.01 5.14
CA VAL A 85 -17.98 -3.36 5.17
C VAL A 85 -18.86 -2.11 5.15
N ASP A 86 -18.47 -1.05 5.87
CA ASP A 86 -19.18 0.23 5.84
C ASP A 86 -19.16 0.87 4.45
N HIS A 87 -18.05 0.76 3.72
CA HIS A 87 -17.96 1.18 2.32
C HIS A 87 -18.94 0.39 1.43
N ILE A 88 -18.96 -0.94 1.58
CA ILE A 88 -19.89 -1.81 0.82
C ILE A 88 -21.35 -1.45 1.11
N LYS A 89 -21.71 -1.26 2.38
CA LYS A 89 -23.09 -0.95 2.80
C LYS A 89 -23.60 0.39 2.27
N GLN A 90 -22.71 1.32 1.95
CA GLN A 90 -23.06 2.61 1.35
C GLN A 90 -23.36 2.50 -0.16
N LYS A 91 -23.00 1.38 -0.81
CA LYS A 91 -23.16 1.19 -2.26
C LYS A 91 -24.44 0.46 -2.61
N LYS A 92 -24.96 0.74 -3.80
CA LYS A 92 -26.04 -0.06 -4.40
C LYS A 92 -25.48 -1.43 -4.78
N ILE A 93 -26.24 -2.50 -4.53
CA ILE A 93 -25.82 -3.88 -4.83
C ILE A 93 -25.34 -4.04 -6.28
N LEU A 94 -26.05 -3.43 -7.24
CA LEU A 94 -25.69 -3.47 -8.67
C LEU A 94 -24.31 -2.87 -9.01
N GLN A 95 -23.73 -2.07 -8.11
CA GLN A 95 -22.43 -1.42 -8.29
C GLN A 95 -21.31 -2.12 -7.50
N LEU A 96 -21.61 -3.19 -6.77
CA LEU A 96 -20.59 -3.92 -6.02
C LEU A 96 -19.62 -4.62 -6.97
N ASN A 97 -18.34 -4.46 -6.69
CA ASN A 97 -17.23 -5.22 -7.26
C ASN A 97 -16.01 -5.08 -6.32
N ASP A 98 -16.22 -5.28 -5.03
CA ASP A 98 -15.25 -5.02 -3.97
C ASP A 98 -14.66 -6.33 -3.45
N GLN A 99 -13.40 -6.32 -3.02
CA GLN A 99 -12.77 -7.49 -2.44
C GLN A 99 -11.84 -7.16 -1.28
N MET A 100 -11.71 -8.10 -0.35
CA MET A 100 -10.78 -8.05 0.77
C MET A 100 -10.14 -9.43 0.96
N GLN A 101 -8.81 -9.45 1.12
CA GLN A 101 -8.01 -10.67 1.07
C GLN A 101 -6.88 -10.61 2.11
N VAL A 102 -6.50 -11.75 2.68
CA VAL A 102 -5.33 -11.86 3.57
C VAL A 102 -4.28 -12.79 2.95
N PHE A 103 -3.01 -12.35 2.98
CA PHE A 103 -1.86 -13.05 2.44
C PHE A 103 -0.78 -13.28 3.50
N PHE A 104 0.01 -14.33 3.26
CA PHE A 104 1.20 -14.73 4.00
C PHE A 104 2.29 -15.06 2.99
N ASP A 105 3.55 -14.70 3.26
CA ASP A 105 4.68 -15.12 2.43
C ASP A 105 5.89 -15.54 3.27
N PRO A 106 6.41 -16.78 3.14
CA PRO A 106 5.83 -17.89 2.39
C PRO A 106 4.46 -18.32 2.96
N GLU A 107 3.70 -19.07 2.16
CA GLU A 107 2.45 -19.66 2.63
C GLU A 107 2.73 -20.67 3.77
N PRO A 108 1.92 -20.70 4.84
CA PRO A 108 2.10 -21.67 5.90
C PRO A 108 2.03 -23.10 5.37
N GLN A 109 2.97 -23.95 5.78
CA GLN A 109 2.98 -25.35 5.35
C GLN A 109 1.80 -26.18 5.91
N ASN A 110 1.10 -25.66 6.92
CA ASN A 110 -0.03 -26.34 7.55
C ASN A 110 -1.28 -26.27 6.64
N PRO A 111 -1.85 -27.42 6.18
CA PRO A 111 -3.06 -27.45 5.36
C PRO A 111 -4.28 -26.76 6.00
N GLU A 112 -4.40 -26.80 7.33
CA GLU A 112 -5.47 -26.08 8.05
C GLU A 112 -5.32 -24.57 7.91
N MET A 113 -4.08 -24.07 7.96
CA MET A 113 -3.79 -22.65 7.76
C MET A 113 -4.14 -22.20 6.34
N ASN A 114 -3.92 -23.06 5.35
CA ASN A 114 -4.35 -22.79 3.98
C ASN A 114 -5.88 -22.70 3.88
N LYS A 115 -6.62 -23.60 4.54
CA LYS A 115 -8.10 -23.54 4.60
C LYS A 115 -8.60 -22.27 5.29
N LEU A 116 -7.98 -21.88 6.40
CA LEU A 116 -8.30 -20.62 7.11
C LEU A 116 -8.01 -19.41 6.22
N SER A 117 -6.88 -19.42 5.50
CA SER A 117 -6.49 -18.34 4.58
C SER A 117 -7.47 -18.16 3.42
N GLN A 118 -8.07 -19.24 2.90
CA GLN A 118 -9.10 -19.12 1.86
C GLN A 118 -10.39 -18.47 2.37
N GLN A 119 -10.76 -18.68 3.64
CA GLN A 119 -11.93 -18.04 4.24
C GLN A 119 -11.76 -16.51 4.35
N LEU A 120 -10.52 -16.04 4.47
CA LEU A 120 -10.17 -14.62 4.51
C LEU A 120 -10.11 -13.95 3.14
N LYS A 121 -10.61 -14.61 2.09
CA LYS A 121 -10.79 -14.03 0.75
C LYS A 121 -12.27 -13.82 0.48
N VAL A 122 -12.71 -12.57 0.62
CA VAL A 122 -14.09 -12.17 0.37
C VAL A 122 -14.16 -11.29 -0.87
N LYS A 123 -15.13 -11.59 -1.74
CA LYS A 123 -15.44 -10.82 -2.95
C LYS A 123 -16.94 -10.55 -3.02
N PHE A 124 -17.28 -9.32 -3.35
CA PHE A 124 -18.64 -8.84 -3.50
C PHE A 124 -18.86 -8.32 -4.91
N ASP A 125 -19.95 -8.76 -5.51
CA ASP A 125 -20.41 -8.35 -6.83
C ASP A 125 -21.93 -8.14 -6.82
N LYS A 126 -22.49 -7.79 -7.98
CA LYS A 126 -23.94 -7.61 -8.16
C LYS A 126 -24.80 -8.83 -7.80
N ASN A 127 -24.21 -10.02 -7.69
CA ASN A 127 -24.90 -11.26 -7.35
C ASN A 127 -24.75 -11.63 -5.86
N SER A 128 -24.02 -10.82 -5.10
CA SER A 128 -23.73 -11.12 -3.70
C SER A 128 -24.95 -10.86 -2.80
N SER A 129 -25.24 -11.82 -1.91
CA SER A 129 -26.36 -11.71 -0.97
C SER A 129 -26.01 -10.78 0.21
N LYS A 130 -27.04 -10.19 0.83
CA LYS A 130 -26.90 -9.42 2.08
C LYS A 130 -26.32 -10.29 3.21
N GLU A 131 -26.68 -11.57 3.24
CA GLU A 131 -26.15 -12.54 4.21
C GLU A 131 -24.64 -12.71 4.07
N LYS A 132 -24.12 -12.82 2.83
CA LYS A 132 -22.68 -12.91 2.57
C LYS A 132 -21.94 -11.68 3.12
N ILE A 133 -22.51 -10.49 2.98
CA ILE A 133 -21.94 -9.24 3.53
C ILE A 133 -21.98 -9.27 5.07
N GLY A 134 -23.09 -9.72 5.66
CA GLY A 134 -23.22 -9.86 7.12
C GLY A 134 -22.24 -10.87 7.73
N ASN A 135 -21.88 -11.92 6.99
CA ASN A 135 -20.99 -12.98 7.46
C ASN A 135 -19.50 -12.58 7.49
N VAL A 136 -19.10 -11.47 6.86
CA VAL A 136 -17.71 -10.99 6.89
C VAL A 136 -17.26 -10.72 8.33
N ASP A 137 -18.13 -10.08 9.12
CA ASP A 137 -17.84 -9.71 10.50
C ASP A 137 -17.48 -10.94 11.33
N LYS A 138 -18.23 -12.03 11.15
CA LYS A 138 -17.99 -13.33 11.80
C LYS A 138 -16.66 -13.93 11.35
N ILE A 139 -16.42 -14.03 10.04
CA ILE A 139 -15.19 -14.62 9.47
C ILE A 139 -13.95 -13.90 10.00
N PHE A 140 -13.94 -12.56 9.96
CA PHE A 140 -12.79 -11.76 10.40
C PHE A 140 -12.68 -11.66 11.93
N THR A 141 -13.69 -12.07 12.69
CA THR A 141 -13.61 -12.21 14.15
C THR A 141 -13.07 -13.58 14.56
N GLU A 142 -13.45 -14.64 13.86
CA GLU A 142 -13.14 -16.02 14.25
C GLU A 142 -11.83 -16.55 13.63
N VAL A 143 -11.55 -16.24 12.36
CA VAL A 143 -10.44 -16.85 11.62
C VAL A 143 -9.07 -16.26 11.97
N PRO A 144 -8.87 -14.93 12.03
CA PRO A 144 -7.56 -14.37 12.36
C PRO A 144 -6.99 -14.85 13.70
N PRO A 145 -7.76 -14.93 14.81
CA PRO A 145 -7.23 -15.47 16.07
C PRO A 145 -6.67 -16.90 15.96
N LEU A 146 -7.29 -17.76 15.14
CA LEU A 146 -6.82 -19.13 14.90
C LEU A 146 -5.46 -19.15 14.20
N LEU A 147 -5.26 -18.24 13.24
CA LEU A 147 -3.98 -18.10 12.54
C LEU A 147 -2.86 -17.67 13.48
N TYR A 148 -3.09 -16.62 14.28
CA TYR A 148 -2.11 -16.15 15.26
C TYR A 148 -1.82 -17.23 16.31
N LYS A 149 -2.84 -17.92 16.81
CA LYS A 149 -2.67 -19.04 17.75
C LYS A 149 -1.79 -20.13 17.15
N SER A 150 -2.01 -20.51 15.88
CA SER A 150 -1.21 -21.52 15.21
C SER A 150 0.25 -21.08 15.07
N ALA A 151 0.51 -19.84 14.67
CA ALA A 151 1.87 -19.29 14.56
C ALA A 151 2.60 -19.29 15.91
N ILE A 152 1.93 -18.81 16.97
CA ILE A 152 2.48 -18.76 18.34
C ILE A 152 2.77 -20.17 18.87
N GLN A 153 1.83 -21.11 18.71
CA GLN A 153 1.99 -22.48 19.22
C GLN A 153 3.02 -23.28 18.44
N GLY A 154 3.04 -23.15 17.11
CA GLY A 154 3.97 -23.86 16.25
C GLY A 154 5.41 -23.38 16.42
N LYS A 155 5.63 -22.17 16.95
CA LYS A 155 6.93 -21.47 16.95
C LYS A 155 7.59 -21.48 15.57
N LYS A 156 6.76 -21.57 14.53
CA LYS A 156 7.12 -21.60 13.12
C LYS A 156 6.59 -20.32 12.51
N TYR A 157 7.51 -19.39 12.37
CA TYR A 157 7.26 -18.01 11.98
C TYR A 157 7.35 -17.86 10.45
N GLU A 158 6.55 -18.66 9.75
CA GLU A 158 6.35 -18.57 8.29
C GLU A 158 5.38 -17.41 8.00
N GLY A 159 5.61 -16.64 6.94
CA GLY A 159 4.68 -15.57 6.53
C GLY A 159 5.20 -14.13 6.61
N ALA A 160 6.47 -13.91 6.99
CA ALA A 160 7.06 -12.58 7.20
C ALA A 160 7.96 -12.05 6.06
N ASP A 161 8.06 -12.74 4.93
CA ASP A 161 8.94 -12.37 3.81
C ASP A 161 8.32 -11.28 2.92
N ILE A 162 8.13 -10.10 3.51
CA ILE A 162 7.52 -8.95 2.85
C ILE A 162 8.31 -8.55 1.61
N TRP A 163 9.65 -8.61 1.64
CA TRP A 163 10.47 -8.24 0.48
C TRP A 163 10.18 -9.15 -0.72
N ARG A 164 10.15 -10.48 -0.51
CA ARG A 164 9.84 -11.45 -1.57
C ARG A 164 8.40 -11.35 -2.05
N PHE A 165 7.45 -11.06 -1.15
CA PHE A 165 6.07 -10.79 -1.54
C PHE A 165 5.98 -9.61 -2.52
N PHE A 166 6.68 -8.51 -2.24
CA PHE A 166 6.73 -7.37 -3.15
C PHE A 166 7.42 -7.69 -4.47
N LYS A 167 8.43 -8.55 -4.46
CA LYS A 167 9.12 -8.98 -5.70
C LYS A 167 8.20 -9.80 -6.61
N ASN A 168 7.48 -10.75 -6.02
CA ASN A 168 6.87 -11.84 -6.79
C ASN A 168 5.35 -11.77 -6.91
N LYS A 169 4.66 -11.11 -5.96
CA LYS A 169 3.21 -11.30 -5.77
C LYS A 169 2.40 -10.00 -5.74
N VAL A 170 2.99 -8.88 -5.29
CA VAL A 170 2.24 -7.64 -5.02
C VAL A 170 1.45 -7.13 -6.24
N LYS A 171 2.01 -7.22 -7.45
CA LYS A 171 1.34 -6.75 -8.66
C LYS A 171 0.11 -7.60 -8.97
N ASP A 172 0.28 -8.91 -8.99
CA ASP A 172 -0.79 -9.83 -9.40
C ASP A 172 -1.92 -9.90 -8.37
N TYR A 173 -1.56 -9.81 -7.08
CA TYR A 173 -2.48 -10.09 -5.98
C TYR A 173 -3.12 -8.81 -5.43
N CYS A 174 -2.37 -7.70 -5.39
CA CYS A 174 -2.80 -6.48 -4.73
C CYS A 174 -3.22 -5.38 -5.69
N ILE A 175 -3.02 -5.50 -7.01
CA ILE A 175 -3.43 -4.48 -7.98
C ILE A 175 -4.52 -5.05 -8.90
N LYS A 176 -5.68 -4.39 -8.90
CA LYS A 176 -6.79 -4.65 -9.81
C LYS A 176 -7.18 -3.38 -10.55
N ASP A 177 -7.43 -3.51 -11.85
CA ASP A 177 -7.85 -2.40 -12.70
C ASP A 177 -9.19 -1.84 -12.24
N LYS A 178 -9.35 -0.52 -12.31
CA LYS A 178 -10.59 0.20 -11.91
C LYS A 178 -10.96 0.03 -10.43
N HIS A 179 -10.01 -0.39 -9.59
CA HIS A 179 -10.16 -0.41 -8.14
C HIS A 179 -9.25 0.62 -7.50
N ARG A 180 -9.63 1.04 -6.29
CA ARG A 180 -8.69 1.63 -5.34
C ARG A 180 -8.01 0.47 -4.61
N ASN A 181 -6.73 0.26 -4.90
CA ASN A 181 -5.95 -0.83 -4.34
C ASN A 181 -5.27 -0.39 -3.05
N ILE A 182 -5.52 -1.11 -1.95
CA ILE A 182 -4.95 -0.80 -0.65
C ILE A 182 -4.29 -2.06 -0.11
N LEU A 183 -2.98 -2.01 0.14
CA LEU A 183 -2.24 -3.06 0.84
C LEU A 183 -2.00 -2.61 2.28
N VAL A 184 -2.59 -3.33 3.22
CA VAL A 184 -2.36 -3.19 4.66
C VAL A 184 -1.27 -4.18 5.08
N ILE A 185 -0.15 -3.69 5.58
CA ILE A 185 0.95 -4.51 6.08
C ILE A 185 0.93 -4.40 7.60
N ILE A 186 0.79 -5.53 8.29
CA ILE A 186 0.89 -5.60 9.75
C ILE A 186 2.26 -6.16 10.09
N THR A 187 3.10 -5.38 10.75
CA THR A 187 4.50 -5.72 11.07
C THR A 187 5.01 -4.83 12.21
N ASP A 188 6.08 -5.24 12.89
CA ASP A 188 6.80 -4.39 13.83
C ASP A 188 7.76 -3.40 13.14
N GLY A 189 7.88 -3.47 11.82
CA GLY A 189 8.68 -2.57 11.00
C GLY A 189 10.02 -3.14 10.56
N TYR A 190 10.45 -4.28 11.12
CA TYR A 190 11.68 -4.94 10.73
C TYR A 190 11.46 -5.87 9.54
N LEU A 191 11.72 -5.36 8.34
CA LEU A 191 11.76 -6.18 7.14
C LEU A 191 12.87 -7.24 7.28
N TYR A 192 12.54 -8.51 7.52
CA TYR A 192 13.54 -9.57 7.62
C TYR A 192 12.96 -10.94 7.31
N HIS A 193 13.67 -11.70 6.46
CA HIS A 193 13.46 -13.12 6.32
C HIS A 193 14.79 -13.80 5.95
N LYS A 194 15.07 -14.96 6.54
CA LYS A 194 16.36 -15.66 6.38
C LYS A 194 16.70 -15.95 4.91
N ASP A 195 15.70 -16.32 4.12
CA ASP A 195 15.88 -16.73 2.73
C ASP A 195 15.85 -15.53 1.76
N SER A 196 15.58 -14.32 2.27
CA SER A 196 15.61 -13.05 1.54
C SER A 196 16.62 -12.09 2.15
N LYS A 197 17.63 -12.58 2.89
CA LYS A 197 18.64 -11.73 3.52
C LYS A 197 19.84 -11.54 2.58
N PHE A 198 19.94 -10.39 1.95
CA PHE A 198 21.08 -10.04 1.09
C PHE A 198 21.31 -8.53 1.02
N THR A 199 22.43 -8.14 0.42
CA THR A 199 22.84 -6.73 0.25
C THR A 199 23.37 -6.50 -1.16
N GLU A 200 23.11 -5.32 -1.70
CA GLU A 200 23.63 -4.86 -2.99
C GLU A 200 24.19 -3.44 -2.81
N GLY A 201 25.52 -3.31 -2.90
CA GLY A 201 26.20 -2.07 -2.50
C GLY A 201 25.88 -1.71 -1.05
N ASN A 202 25.39 -0.50 -0.82
CA ASN A 202 24.99 -0.01 0.52
C ASN A 202 23.50 -0.23 0.84
N LYS A 203 22.77 -0.95 -0.01
CA LYS A 203 21.36 -1.30 0.21
C LYS A 203 21.21 -2.73 0.73
N SER A 204 20.13 -2.98 1.44
CA SER A 204 19.78 -4.29 1.97
C SER A 204 18.35 -4.69 1.62
N SER A 205 18.06 -5.98 1.58
CA SER A 205 16.69 -6.49 1.53
C SER A 205 16.05 -6.61 2.91
N TYR A 206 16.75 -6.18 3.96
CA TYR A 206 16.35 -6.36 5.35
C TYR A 206 16.80 -5.19 6.24
N ILE A 207 16.12 -5.02 7.36
CA ILE A 207 16.52 -4.14 8.46
C ILE A 207 16.21 -4.85 9.77
N THR A 208 17.13 -4.78 10.72
CA THR A 208 16.98 -5.32 12.08
C THR A 208 17.58 -4.34 13.07
N PRO A 209 17.27 -4.44 14.38
CA PRO A 209 17.91 -3.61 15.39
C PRO A 209 19.44 -3.70 15.33
N GLU A 210 19.97 -4.90 15.08
CA GLU A 210 21.41 -5.14 14.96
C GLU A 210 22.01 -4.47 13.72
N PHE A 211 21.30 -4.49 12.59
CA PHE A 211 21.73 -3.78 11.39
C PHE A 211 21.81 -2.27 11.65
N ILE A 212 20.76 -1.68 12.24
CA ILE A 212 20.68 -0.24 12.57
C ILE A 212 21.88 0.18 13.44
N ARG A 213 22.18 -0.61 14.49
CA ARG A 213 23.35 -0.37 15.36
C ARG A 213 24.67 -0.50 14.59
N SER A 214 24.84 -1.56 13.80
CA SER A 214 26.07 -1.81 13.02
C SER A 214 26.36 -0.68 12.02
N LYS A 215 25.32 -0.02 11.50
CA LYS A 215 25.42 1.11 10.57
C LYS A 215 25.48 2.47 11.28
N LYS A 216 25.55 2.49 12.62
CA LYS A 216 25.61 3.71 13.44
C LYS A 216 24.43 4.67 13.22
N LEU A 217 23.26 4.12 12.88
CA LEU A 217 22.03 4.89 12.65
C LEU A 217 21.27 5.18 13.97
N THR A 218 22.00 5.32 15.08
CA THR A 218 21.45 5.47 16.43
C THR A 218 21.65 6.86 17.02
N SER A 219 21.85 7.85 16.15
CA SER A 219 22.08 9.25 16.53
C SER A 219 21.30 10.19 15.61
N SER A 220 21.20 11.47 15.97
CA SER A 220 20.53 12.50 15.17
C SER A 220 21.11 12.65 13.75
N GLY A 221 22.37 12.24 13.54
CA GLY A 221 23.03 12.22 12.23
C GLY A 221 22.58 11.08 11.30
N TYR A 222 21.61 10.25 11.68
CA TYR A 222 21.19 9.09 10.88
C TYR A 222 20.78 9.47 9.44
N LYS A 223 20.09 10.60 9.25
CA LYS A 223 19.64 11.04 7.91
C LYS A 223 20.82 11.33 6.99
N GLU A 224 21.82 12.03 7.50
CA GLU A 224 23.04 12.35 6.75
C GLU A 224 23.80 11.05 6.41
N LEU A 225 23.92 10.12 7.37
CA LEU A 225 24.55 8.83 7.13
C LEU A 225 23.81 8.00 6.06
N ILE A 226 22.48 7.94 6.11
CA ILE A 226 21.67 7.26 5.09
C ILE A 226 21.91 7.89 3.72
N SER A 227 21.82 9.22 3.62
CA SER A 227 21.99 9.94 2.36
C SER A 227 23.40 9.80 1.78
N LYS A 228 24.43 10.12 2.57
CA LYS A 228 25.84 10.08 2.17
C LYS A 228 26.28 8.70 1.70
N ASN A 229 25.82 7.66 2.38
CA ASN A 229 26.17 6.29 2.05
C ASN A 229 25.16 5.63 1.10
N LYS A 230 24.11 6.32 0.66
CA LYS A 230 23.04 5.77 -0.19
C LYS A 230 22.43 4.49 0.39
N MET A 231 22.23 4.46 1.70
CA MET A 231 21.61 3.33 2.40
C MET A 231 20.11 3.30 2.16
N GLY A 232 19.50 2.13 2.31
CA GLY A 232 18.07 1.93 2.18
C GLY A 232 17.75 0.52 1.75
N PHE A 233 16.47 0.24 1.54
CA PHE A 233 16.07 -1.04 1.00
C PHE A 233 16.38 -1.17 -0.50
N ILE A 234 16.66 -2.39 -0.93
CA ILE A 234 16.70 -2.78 -2.34
C ILE A 234 15.25 -2.79 -2.85
N PRO A 235 14.86 -1.97 -3.85
CA PRO A 235 13.53 -2.03 -4.44
C PRO A 235 13.24 -3.44 -4.94
N ALA A 236 12.12 -4.01 -4.50
CA ALA A 236 11.76 -5.38 -4.88
C ALA A 236 11.11 -5.44 -6.27
N THR A 237 10.50 -4.33 -6.70
CA THR A 237 9.84 -4.16 -8.00
C THR A 237 9.69 -2.68 -8.32
N GLU A 238 9.00 -2.36 -9.41
CA GLU A 238 8.66 -1.00 -9.83
C GLU A 238 7.20 -0.93 -10.30
N GLY A 239 6.66 0.27 -10.56
CA GLY A 239 5.33 0.39 -11.17
C GLY A 239 4.15 0.23 -10.21
N LEU A 240 4.31 0.62 -8.94
CA LEU A 240 3.25 0.53 -7.92
C LEU A 240 2.41 1.81 -7.80
N GLN A 241 2.28 2.60 -8.86
CA GLN A 241 1.59 3.90 -8.82
C GLN A 241 0.10 3.81 -8.48
N ASN A 242 -0.52 2.66 -8.74
CA ASN A 242 -1.93 2.38 -8.48
C ASN A 242 -2.17 1.65 -7.16
N LEU A 243 -1.16 1.56 -6.28
CA LEU A 243 -1.24 0.94 -4.97
C LEU A 243 -1.13 2.00 -3.86
N GLU A 244 -2.03 1.94 -2.89
CA GLU A 244 -1.90 2.62 -1.59
C GLU A 244 -1.38 1.62 -0.55
N VAL A 245 -0.48 2.04 0.34
CA VAL A 245 0.08 1.17 1.38
C VAL A 245 -0.17 1.71 2.79
N LEU A 246 -0.68 0.88 3.67
CA LEU A 246 -0.87 1.19 5.09
C LEU A 246 -0.03 0.21 5.93
N VAL A 247 1.07 0.68 6.49
CA VAL A 247 1.90 -0.10 7.42
C VAL A 247 1.44 0.18 8.85
N LEU A 248 1.06 -0.87 9.58
CA LEU A 248 0.56 -0.81 10.94
C LEU A 248 1.40 -1.66 11.87
N GLY A 249 1.59 -1.18 13.10
CA GLY A 249 2.18 -1.96 14.18
C GLY A 249 3.67 -1.72 14.41
N ILE A 250 4.26 -0.66 13.83
CA ILE A 250 5.70 -0.36 14.00
C ILE A 250 6.04 -0.31 15.49
N ASN A 251 6.98 -1.14 15.90
CA ASN A 251 7.36 -1.34 17.28
C ASN A 251 8.89 -1.43 17.38
N PRO A 252 9.57 -0.27 17.34
CA PRO A 252 11.02 -0.20 17.32
C PRO A 252 11.61 -0.67 18.65
N SER A 253 12.85 -1.13 18.60
CA SER A 253 13.63 -1.45 19.78
C SER A 253 13.86 -0.21 20.64
N LYS A 254 13.80 -0.38 21.95
CA LYS A 254 13.99 0.71 22.93
C LYS A 254 15.46 1.11 23.12
N ASN A 255 16.38 0.50 22.37
CA ASN A 255 17.81 0.74 22.50
C ASN A 255 18.25 2.10 21.95
N SER A 256 17.48 2.69 21.04
CA SER A 256 17.79 3.97 20.42
C SER A 256 16.50 4.79 20.21
N PRO A 257 16.47 6.07 20.61
CA PRO A 257 15.31 6.93 20.34
C PRO A 257 15.12 7.23 18.85
N TYR A 258 16.15 6.98 18.01
CA TYR A 258 16.10 7.20 16.57
C TYR A 258 15.68 5.96 15.77
N GLU A 259 15.39 4.84 16.43
CA GLU A 259 15.13 3.59 15.72
C GLU A 259 13.81 3.62 14.95
N GLU A 260 12.78 4.23 15.53
CA GLU A 260 11.51 4.50 14.85
C GLU A 260 11.70 5.31 13.57
N ASP A 261 12.44 6.40 13.70
CA ASP A 261 12.75 7.35 12.63
C ASP A 261 13.47 6.66 11.47
N VAL A 262 14.44 5.80 11.77
CA VAL A 262 15.17 5.03 10.77
C VAL A 262 14.26 4.04 10.06
N ILE A 263 13.42 3.30 10.79
CA ILE A 263 12.43 2.38 10.19
C ILE A 263 11.48 3.15 9.27
N ASN A 264 10.93 4.27 9.73
CA ASN A 264 10.03 5.12 8.96
C ASN A 264 10.68 5.64 7.67
N GLN A 265 11.94 6.08 7.75
CA GLN A 265 12.72 6.53 6.59
C GLN A 265 12.91 5.39 5.57
N TYR A 266 13.36 4.22 6.04
CA TYR A 266 13.57 3.05 5.18
C TYR A 266 12.30 2.62 4.45
N TRP A 267 11.18 2.52 5.15
CA TRP A 267 9.88 2.20 4.55
C TRP A 267 9.43 3.25 3.56
N SER A 268 9.53 4.53 3.91
CA SER A 268 9.11 5.63 3.04
C SER A 268 9.91 5.67 1.75
N ASP A 269 11.24 5.55 1.83
CA ASP A 269 12.13 5.56 0.67
C ASP A 269 11.89 4.35 -0.22
N TRP A 270 11.66 3.17 0.36
CA TRP A 270 11.40 1.95 -0.39
C TRP A 270 10.09 1.96 -1.14
N LEU A 271 9.00 2.34 -0.45
CA LEU A 271 7.68 2.48 -1.08
C LEU A 271 7.71 3.52 -2.21
N THR A 272 8.39 4.66 -1.96
CA THR A 272 8.58 5.71 -2.97
C THR A 272 9.38 5.20 -4.16
N ALA A 273 10.48 4.49 -3.92
CA ALA A 273 11.34 3.94 -4.97
C ALA A 273 10.61 2.91 -5.86
N MET A 274 9.64 2.16 -5.30
CA MET A 274 8.80 1.24 -6.08
C MET A 274 7.62 1.94 -6.79
N GLY A 275 7.43 3.23 -6.56
CA GLY A 275 6.42 4.07 -7.22
C GLY A 275 5.11 4.22 -6.47
N VAL A 276 5.01 3.82 -5.20
CA VAL A 276 3.81 4.00 -4.36
C VAL A 276 3.60 5.49 -4.09
N LYS A 277 2.45 6.04 -4.49
CA LYS A 277 2.15 7.48 -4.38
C LYS A 277 1.53 7.90 -3.05
N LYS A 278 0.86 6.98 -2.37
CA LYS A 278 0.16 7.25 -1.10
C LYS A 278 0.42 6.11 -0.14
N PHE A 279 1.06 6.43 0.98
CA PHE A 279 1.26 5.49 2.05
C PHE A 279 1.17 6.14 3.43
N HIS A 280 0.88 5.33 4.43
CA HIS A 280 0.84 5.72 5.82
C HIS A 280 1.58 4.67 6.64
N ILE A 281 2.45 5.11 7.53
CA ILE A 281 3.19 4.24 8.46
C ILE A 281 2.77 4.64 9.88
N LYS A 282 2.34 3.65 10.67
CA LYS A 282 1.79 3.87 12.02
C LYS A 282 2.40 2.90 13.01
N ASN A 283 2.82 3.45 14.15
CA ASN A 283 3.31 2.67 15.27
C ASN A 283 2.22 1.79 15.88
N ALA A 284 2.65 0.77 16.61
CA ALA A 284 1.77 0.02 17.48
C ALA A 284 1.22 0.93 18.58
N ASP A 285 -0.08 1.20 18.53
CA ASP A 285 -0.81 1.97 19.53
C ASP A 285 -2.09 1.24 19.95
N LEU A 286 -2.80 1.72 20.96
CA LEU A 286 -4.07 1.13 21.36
C LEU A 286 -5.06 1.22 20.20
N PRO A 287 -5.86 0.16 19.95
CA PRO A 287 -6.83 0.15 18.86
C PRO A 287 -7.80 1.35 18.90
N SER A 288 -8.14 1.85 20.09
CA SER A 288 -8.99 3.04 20.26
C SER A 288 -8.41 4.29 19.60
N ASN A 289 -7.08 4.45 19.60
CA ASN A 289 -6.41 5.61 19.03
C ASN A 289 -6.27 5.50 17.51
N LEU A 290 -6.02 4.28 17.02
CA LEU A 290 -5.85 4.03 15.59
C LEU A 290 -7.16 3.82 14.85
N ASP A 291 -8.26 3.49 15.52
CA ASP A 291 -9.60 3.34 14.91
C ASP A 291 -9.96 4.52 13.99
N PRO A 292 -10.02 5.78 14.48
CA PRO A 292 -10.38 6.91 13.63
C PRO A 292 -9.38 7.11 12.48
N VAL A 293 -8.09 6.86 12.72
CA VAL A 293 -7.03 7.04 11.72
C VAL A 293 -7.16 6.01 10.59
N ILE A 294 -7.32 4.73 10.93
CA ILE A 294 -7.45 3.64 9.97
C ILE A 294 -8.75 3.81 9.17
N LYS A 295 -9.89 4.08 9.84
CA LYS A 295 -11.16 4.30 9.14
C LYS A 295 -11.08 5.47 8.17
N LYS A 296 -10.44 6.57 8.58
CA LYS A 296 -10.19 7.74 7.71
C LYS A 296 -9.44 7.35 6.44
N ILE A 297 -8.36 6.58 6.58
CA ILE A 297 -7.53 6.12 5.46
C ILE A 297 -8.33 5.20 4.53
N ILE A 298 -9.02 4.18 5.08
CA ILE A 298 -9.76 3.20 4.27
C ILE A 298 -10.96 3.84 3.58
N GLN A 299 -11.71 4.73 4.25
CA GLN A 299 -12.91 5.35 3.67
C GLN A 299 -12.61 6.59 2.82
N ASN A 300 -11.38 7.12 2.89
CA ASN A 300 -10.97 8.36 2.21
C ASN A 300 -11.92 9.54 2.48
N LYS A 301 -12.41 9.65 3.73
CA LYS A 301 -13.23 10.76 4.22
C LYS A 301 -12.31 11.78 4.89
N ASN A 302 -12.37 13.04 4.49
CA ASN A 302 -11.59 14.11 5.12
C ASN A 302 -12.19 14.55 6.45
#